data_AF-A0A6S7HQU3-F1
#
_entry.id   AF-A0A6S7HQU3-F1
#
_cell.length_a   1.000
_cell.length_b   1.000
_cell.length_c   1.000
_cell.angle_alpha   90.00
_cell.angle_beta   90.00
_cell.angle_gamma   90.00
#
_symmetry.space_group_name_H-M   'P 1'
#
loop_
_entity.id
_entity.type
_entity.pdbx_description
1 polymer ?
#
loop_
_entity_poly.entity_id
_entity_poly.type
_entity_poly.pdbx_seq_one_letter_code
_entity_poly.pdbx_strand_id
1 'polypeptide(L)'
;MDGAAVVNIIRPTGTERTFSGYATATFVPYVIAQLRHVKRVDIVWDTYKENSLKATTRSLRGAGLRQRVAPDNQLPRSWKDFLRVDQNKQELFQFLAQCVTSNDSERQVISSHGEQVLSSHPCDDTATLAH
;
A
#
# COMPACT_ATOMS: atom_id res chain seq x y z
N MET A 1 -6.39 -9.18 3.06
CA MET A 1 -6.88 -7.88 3.55
C MET A 1 -6.86 -6.87 2.43
N ASP A 2 -7.78 -5.91 2.44
CA ASP A 2 -7.81 -4.81 1.48
C ASP A 2 -6.89 -3.68 1.97
N GLY A 3 -5.78 -3.43 1.26
CA GLY A 3 -4.79 -2.42 1.62
C GLY A 3 -5.33 -1.00 1.52
N ALA A 4 -6.19 -0.72 0.55
CA ALA A 4 -6.80 0.61 0.38
C ALA A 4 -7.76 0.91 1.54
N ALA A 5 -8.53 -0.08 2.00
CA ALA A 5 -9.36 0.07 3.19
C ALA A 5 -8.52 0.33 4.45
N VAL A 6 -7.43 -0.41 4.63
CA VAL A 6 -6.51 -0.23 5.77
C VAL A 6 -5.94 1.19 5.78
N VAL A 7 -5.41 1.70 4.66
CA VAL A 7 -4.87 3.08 4.55
C VAL A 7 -5.90 4.17 4.89
N ASN A 8 -7.19 3.92 4.66
CA ASN A 8 -8.25 4.86 5.04
C ASN A 8 -8.57 4.84 6.55
N ILE A 9 -8.35 3.70 7.21
CA ILE A 9 -8.58 3.48 8.64
C ILE A 9 -7.38 3.99 9.45
N ILE A 10 -6.16 3.57 9.11
CA ILE A 10 -4.93 3.92 9.84
C ILE A 10 -4.30 5.18 9.27
N ARG A 11 -4.81 6.34 9.69
CA ARG A 11 -4.31 7.64 9.24
C ARG A 11 -3.09 8.06 10.06
N PRO A 12 -2.15 8.84 9.48
CA PRO A 12 -1.10 9.46 10.27
C PRO A 12 -1.70 10.29 11.41
N THR A 13 -1.13 10.16 12.61
CA THR A 13 -1.66 10.81 13.82
C THR A 13 -1.04 12.19 14.07
N GLY A 14 -0.05 12.57 13.26
CA GLY A 14 0.66 13.85 13.33
C GLY A 14 1.98 13.77 14.08
N THR A 15 2.29 12.62 14.70
CA THR A 15 3.63 12.34 15.25
C THR A 15 4.66 12.09 14.14
N GLU A 16 4.21 11.52 13.04
CA GLU A 16 5.03 11.21 11.88
C GLU A 16 5.06 12.41 10.95
N ARG A 17 6.25 12.77 10.47
CA ARG A 17 6.43 13.90 9.56
C ARG A 17 6.62 13.46 8.11
N THR A 18 7.10 12.24 7.89
CA THR A 18 7.47 11.71 6.58
C THR A 18 6.74 10.41 6.27
N PHE A 19 6.69 10.02 5.00
CA PHE A 19 6.11 8.75 4.59
C PHE A 19 6.83 7.56 5.22
N SER A 20 8.16 7.60 5.33
CA SER A 20 8.95 6.58 6.05
C SER A 20 8.56 6.49 7.53
N GLY A 21 8.38 7.63 8.20
CA GLY A 21 7.91 7.67 9.58
C GLY A 21 6.53 7.02 9.74
N TYR A 22 5.58 7.34 8.86
CA TYR A 22 4.26 6.71 8.85
C TYR A 22 4.33 5.20 8.59
N ALA A 23 5.15 4.76 7.62
CA ALA A 23 5.29 3.35 7.32
C ALA A 23 5.86 2.57 8.51
N THR A 24 6.93 3.05 9.11
CA THR A 24 7.67 2.36 10.17
C THR A 24 6.98 2.41 11.53
N ALA A 25 6.37 3.55 11.88
CA ALA A 25 5.76 3.74 13.20
C ALA A 25 4.30 3.25 13.28
N THR A 26 3.59 3.25 12.14
CA THR A 26 2.13 3.02 12.14
C THR A 26 1.71 1.89 11.21
N PHE A 27 2.04 1.96 9.93
CA PHE A 27 1.51 1.01 8.95
C PHE A 27 2.07 -0.42 9.14
N VAL A 28 3.39 -0.57 9.16
CA VAL A 28 4.06 -1.87 9.30
C VAL A 28 3.70 -2.54 10.64
N PRO A 29 3.79 -1.85 11.80
CA PRO A 29 3.37 -2.45 13.07
C PRO A 29 1.91 -2.91 13.09
N TYR A 30 1.00 -2.17 12.43
CA TYR A 30 -0.39 -2.60 12.30
C TYR A 30 -0.51 -3.92 11.54
N VAL A 31 0.16 -4.06 10.39
CA VAL A 31 0.17 -5.31 9.62
C VAL A 31 0.77 -6.46 10.43
N ILE A 32 1.88 -6.23 11.13
CA ILE A 32 2.51 -7.25 11.98
C ILE A 32 1.60 -7.66 13.15
N ALA A 33 0.84 -6.72 13.72
CA ALA A 33 -0.14 -7.06 14.74
C ALA A 33 -1.24 -7.99 14.20
N GLN A 34 -1.67 -7.80 12.94
CA GLN A 34 -2.60 -8.72 12.29
C GLN A 34 -1.96 -10.11 12.05
N LEU A 35 -0.64 -10.19 11.87
CA LEU A 35 0.07 -11.46 11.70
C LEU A 35 0.03 -12.33 12.96
N ARG A 36 -0.25 -11.80 14.16
CA ARG A 36 -0.15 -12.55 15.44
C ARG A 36 -0.93 -13.87 15.45
N HIS A 37 -2.06 -13.94 14.75
CA HIS A 37 -2.96 -15.09 14.76
C HIS A 37 -2.98 -15.90 13.46
N VAL A 38 -2.14 -15.55 12.48
CA VAL A 38 -2.16 -16.17 11.14
C VAL A 38 -0.75 -16.49 10.66
N LYS A 39 -0.64 -17.51 9.80
CA LYS A 39 0.65 -17.91 9.20
C LYS A 39 1.12 -16.97 8.08
N ARG A 40 0.17 -16.27 7.44
CA ARG A 40 0.38 -15.41 6.28
C ARG A 40 -0.66 -14.30 6.26
N VAL A 41 -0.28 -13.13 5.76
CA VAL A 41 -1.18 -12.05 5.38
C VAL A 41 -0.98 -11.71 3.92
N ASP A 42 -2.08 -11.72 3.17
CA ASP A 42 -2.14 -11.21 1.81
C ASP A 42 -2.72 -9.80 1.81
N ILE A 43 -1.96 -8.82 1.35
CA ILE A 43 -2.43 -7.44 1.16
C ILE A 43 -2.70 -7.23 -0.31
N VAL A 44 -3.96 -6.92 -0.64
CA VAL A 44 -4.38 -6.64 -2.01
C VAL A 44 -4.52 -5.13 -2.16
N TRP A 45 -3.83 -4.56 -3.14
CA TRP A 45 -3.89 -3.13 -3.43
C TRP A 45 -4.73 -2.85 -4.67
N ASP A 46 -5.58 -1.83 -4.59
CA ASP A 46 -6.35 -1.37 -5.74
C ASP A 46 -5.44 -0.90 -6.88
N THR A 47 -5.71 -1.39 -8.10
CA THR A 47 -5.02 -0.92 -9.30
C THR A 47 -5.86 0.12 -10.03
N TYR A 48 -5.31 1.31 -10.19
CA TYR A 48 -5.95 2.42 -10.90
C TYR A 48 -5.45 2.45 -12.35
N LYS A 49 -6.11 1.77 -13.29
CA LYS A 49 -5.75 1.82 -14.71
C LYS A 49 -6.35 3.06 -15.38
N GLU A 50 -5.50 3.90 -15.99
CA GLU A 50 -5.90 5.16 -16.65
C GLU A 50 -6.89 4.95 -17.82
N ASN A 51 -6.77 3.84 -18.56
CA ASN A 51 -7.61 3.55 -19.73
C ASN A 51 -8.86 2.70 -19.40
N SER A 52 -9.34 2.72 -18.16
CA SER A 52 -10.54 1.96 -17.78
C SER A 52 -11.80 2.81 -17.85
N LEU A 53 -12.96 2.21 -18.13
CA LEU A 53 -14.27 2.89 -18.05
C LEU A 53 -14.50 3.58 -16.69
N LYS A 54 -13.89 3.04 -15.62
CA LYS A 54 -13.95 3.61 -14.26
C LYS A 54 -13.04 4.83 -14.09
N ALA A 55 -12.04 5.04 -14.95
CA ALA A 55 -11.11 6.17 -14.85
C ALA A 55 -11.80 7.50 -15.13
N THR A 56 -12.70 7.56 -16.13
CA THR A 56 -13.48 8.77 -16.44
C THR A 56 -14.33 9.20 -15.25
N THR A 57 -15.02 8.26 -14.59
CA THR A 57 -15.83 8.55 -13.39
C THR A 57 -14.97 8.96 -12.19
N ARG A 58 -13.74 8.44 -12.07
CA ARG A 58 -12.80 8.80 -10.99
C ARG A 58 -12.16 10.16 -11.20
N SER A 59 -11.82 10.51 -12.45
CA SER A 59 -11.31 11.84 -12.81
C SER A 59 -12.26 12.96 -12.39
N LEU A 60 -13.57 12.70 -12.49
CA LEU A 60 -14.62 13.63 -12.04
C LEU A 60 -14.72 13.79 -10.50
N ARG A 61 -14.09 12.93 -9.69
CA ARG A 61 -14.17 12.96 -8.20
C ARG A 61 -13.23 13.98 -7.52
N GLY A 62 -12.37 14.70 -8.25
CA GLY A 62 -11.62 15.88 -7.74
C GLY A 62 -10.10 15.77 -7.92
N ALA A 63 -9.36 16.85 -8.20
CA ALA A 63 -9.21 18.18 -7.54
C ALA A 63 -8.33 18.20 -6.27
N GLY A 64 -7.68 17.08 -5.93
CA GLY A 64 -6.59 17.07 -4.94
C GLY A 64 -5.25 17.48 -5.54
N LEU A 65 -4.29 17.91 -4.70
CA LEU A 65 -2.94 18.21 -5.15
C LEU A 65 -2.14 16.92 -5.32
N ARG A 66 -1.52 16.75 -6.49
CA ARG A 66 -0.54 15.68 -6.69
C ARG A 66 0.67 15.93 -5.81
N GLN A 67 1.02 14.95 -4.99
CA GLN A 67 2.18 15.00 -4.10
C GLN A 67 2.93 13.69 -4.23
N ARG A 68 4.22 13.79 -4.58
CA ARG A 68 5.08 12.63 -4.77
C ARG A 68 5.31 11.90 -3.44
N VAL A 69 5.17 10.58 -3.45
CA VAL A 69 5.50 9.72 -2.31
C VAL A 69 6.96 9.30 -2.41
N ALA A 70 7.74 9.61 -1.39
CA ALA A 70 9.11 9.17 -1.21
C ALA A 70 9.42 9.08 0.30
N PRO A 71 10.38 8.26 0.75
CA PRO A 71 10.64 8.02 2.17
C PRO A 71 10.77 9.30 3.00
N ASP A 72 11.56 10.26 2.52
CA ASP A 72 11.90 11.50 3.21
C ASP A 72 10.93 12.65 2.92
N ASN A 73 10.01 12.46 1.98
CA ASN A 73 9.01 13.48 1.68
C ASN A 73 8.04 13.61 2.86
N GLN A 74 7.61 14.85 3.11
CA GLN A 74 6.64 15.13 4.15
C GLN A 74 5.28 14.51 3.84
N LEU A 75 4.55 14.15 4.89
CA LEU A 75 3.16 13.73 4.77
C LEU A 75 2.27 14.89 4.31
N PRO A 76 1.19 14.59 3.56
CA PRO A 76 0.23 15.60 3.15
C PRO A 76 -0.48 16.18 4.39
N ARG A 77 -0.74 17.50 4.36
CA ARG A 77 -1.52 18.16 5.43
C ARG A 77 -2.95 17.61 5.55
N SER A 78 -3.56 17.26 4.40
CA SER A 78 -4.87 16.62 4.33
C SER A 78 -4.72 15.23 3.74
N TRP A 79 -4.71 14.20 4.59
CA TRP A 79 -4.68 12.80 4.17
C TRP A 79 -5.87 12.46 3.27
N LYS A 80 -7.05 13.00 3.60
CA LYS A 80 -8.28 12.77 2.83
C LYS A 80 -8.20 13.31 1.41
N ASP A 81 -7.68 14.52 1.23
CA ASP A 81 -7.57 15.12 -0.11
C ASP A 81 -6.41 14.51 -0.91
N PHE A 82 -5.33 14.15 -0.23
CA PHE A 82 -4.24 13.38 -0.83
C PHE A 82 -4.74 12.06 -1.43
N LEU A 83 -5.57 11.32 -0.67
CA LEU A 83 -6.20 10.07 -1.12
C LEU A 83 -7.35 10.29 -2.13
N ARG A 84 -7.62 11.50 -2.62
CA ARG A 84 -8.54 11.68 -3.77
C ARG A 84 -7.83 11.55 -5.11
N VAL A 85 -6.52 11.76 -5.14
CA VAL A 85 -5.69 11.70 -6.35
C VAL A 85 -5.24 10.26 -6.57
N ASP A 86 -5.61 9.67 -7.72
CA ASP A 86 -5.32 8.26 -7.99
C ASP A 86 -3.81 7.99 -8.08
N GLN A 87 -3.01 8.91 -8.64
CA GLN A 87 -1.55 8.79 -8.69
C GLN A 87 -0.93 8.78 -7.28
N ASN A 88 -1.43 9.61 -6.37
CA ASN A 88 -0.96 9.63 -4.98
C ASN A 88 -1.22 8.28 -4.29
N LYS A 89 -2.38 7.67 -4.53
CA LYS A 89 -2.71 6.34 -3.99
C LYS A 89 -1.78 5.27 -4.56
N GLN A 90 -1.59 5.26 -5.88
CA GLN A 90 -0.71 4.29 -6.53
C GLN A 90 0.71 4.35 -5.94
N GLU A 91 1.31 5.55 -5.89
CA GLU A 91 2.64 5.74 -5.32
C GLU A 91 2.69 5.35 -3.83
N LEU A 92 1.65 5.68 -3.06
CA LEU A 92 1.56 5.29 -1.65
C LEU A 92 1.45 3.78 -1.47
N PHE A 93 0.61 3.11 -2.24
CA PHE A 93 0.38 1.67 -2.14
C PHE A 93 1.64 0.89 -2.52
N GLN A 94 2.32 1.32 -3.58
CA GLN A 94 3.61 0.76 -3.96
C GLN A 94 4.65 0.93 -2.84
N PHE A 95 4.75 2.13 -2.26
CA PHE A 95 5.69 2.41 -1.18
C PHE A 95 5.42 1.55 0.06
N LEU A 96 4.16 1.45 0.49
CA LEU A 96 3.77 0.66 1.66
C LEU A 96 3.93 -0.85 1.43
N ALA A 97 3.61 -1.33 0.22
CA ALA A 97 3.87 -2.70 -0.20
C ALA A 97 5.35 -3.06 0.00
N GLN A 98 6.25 -2.21 -0.53
CA GLN A 98 7.69 -2.39 -0.39
C GLN A 98 8.12 -2.40 1.09
N CYS A 99 7.69 -1.43 1.89
CA CYS A 99 8.05 -1.35 3.30
C CYS A 99 7.63 -2.59 4.11
N VAL A 100 6.44 -3.13 3.84
CA VAL A 100 5.96 -4.32 4.55
C VAL A 100 6.71 -5.57 4.07
N THR A 101 6.99 -5.71 2.78
CA THR A 101 7.71 -6.87 2.25
C THR A 101 9.19 -6.89 2.63
N SER A 102 9.80 -5.71 2.84
CA SER A 102 11.19 -5.61 3.32
C SER A 102 11.32 -5.84 4.83
N ASN A 103 10.22 -6.07 5.56
CA ASN A 103 10.28 -6.36 6.98
C ASN A 103 10.71 -7.81 7.21
N ASP A 104 11.74 -7.99 8.03
CA ASP A 104 12.28 -9.30 8.43
C ASP A 104 11.40 -9.94 9.52
N SER A 105 10.19 -10.33 9.11
CA SER A 105 9.29 -11.14 9.92
C SER A 105 9.45 -12.60 9.52
N GLU A 106 9.48 -13.53 10.49
CA GLU A 106 9.43 -14.99 10.24
C GLU A 106 8.15 -15.46 9.51
N ARG A 107 7.20 -14.55 9.28
CA ARG A 107 5.88 -14.83 8.71
C ARG A 107 5.75 -14.14 7.36
N GLN A 108 5.21 -14.88 6.39
CA GLN A 108 5.13 -14.44 5.02
C GLN A 108 4.12 -13.31 4.84
N VAL A 109 4.55 -12.20 4.24
CA VAL A 109 3.67 -11.15 3.71
C VAL A 109 3.77 -11.14 2.21
N ILE A 110 2.63 -11.31 1.55
CA ILE A 110 2.49 -11.19 0.11
C ILE A 110 1.62 -9.98 -0.21
N SER A 111 2.12 -9.14 -1.10
CA SER A 111 1.52 -7.88 -1.47
C SER A 111 1.37 -7.81 -2.98
N SER A 112 0.13 -7.79 -3.49
CA SER A 112 -0.13 -7.66 -4.93
C SER A 112 -0.27 -6.18 -5.32
N HIS A 113 0.62 -5.69 -6.17
CA HIS A 113 0.54 -4.34 -6.74
C HIS A 113 0.45 -4.43 -8.27
N GLY A 114 -0.71 -4.08 -8.84
CA GLY A 114 -0.91 -4.21 -10.27
C GLY A 114 -0.91 -5.67 -10.72
N GLU A 115 0.01 -6.01 -11.62
CA GLU A 115 0.26 -7.38 -12.09
C GLU A 115 1.45 -8.04 -11.37
N GLN A 116 2.09 -7.33 -10.43
CA GLN A 116 3.26 -7.82 -9.71
C GLN A 116 2.88 -8.32 -8.31
N VAL A 117 3.56 -9.38 -7.88
CA VAL A 117 3.46 -9.94 -6.53
C VAL A 117 4.80 -9.71 -5.83
N LEU A 118 4.78 -8.97 -4.72
CA LEU A 118 5.93 -8.80 -3.84
C LEU A 118 5.78 -9.73 -2.63
N SER A 119 6.85 -10.42 -2.23
CA SER A 119 6.86 -11.38 -1.12
C SER A 119 8.03 -11.09 -0.18
N SER A 120 7.81 -11.19 1.13
CA SER A 120 8.86 -11.03 2.15
C SER A 120 9.83 -12.22 2.25
N HIS A 121 9.49 -13.36 1.65
CA HIS A 121 10.40 -14.51 1.46
C HIS A 121 10.51 -14.83 -0.03
N PRO A 122 11.61 -15.45 -0.51
CA PRO A 122 11.68 -15.96 -1.87
C PRO A 122 10.45 -16.83 -2.12
N CYS A 123 9.60 -16.36 -3.02
CA CYS A 123 8.57 -17.18 -3.62
C CYS A 123 9.32 -17.99 -4.67
N ASP A 124 9.49 -19.30 -4.44
CA ASP A 124 9.91 -20.17 -5.53
C ASP A 124 8.87 -20.02 -6.64
N ASP A 125 9.31 -19.37 -7.70
CA ASP A 125 8.49 -18.97 -8.81
C ASP A 125 8.42 -20.11 -9.82
N THR A 126 7.26 -20.21 -10.47
CA THR A 126 6.97 -20.91 -11.74
C THR A 126 6.59 -22.40 -11.74
N ALA A 127 5.47 -22.65 -12.43
CA ALA A 127 5.25 -23.77 -13.33
C ALA A 127 5.25 -25.20 -12.72
N THR A 128 4.13 -25.58 -12.11
CA THR A 128 3.66 -26.99 -12.18
C THR A 128 2.15 -27.04 -11.98
N LEU A 129 1.40 -26.56 -12.96
CA LEU A 129 0.09 -27.14 -13.25
C LEU A 129 0.31 -28.16 -14.37
N ALA A 130 0.73 -29.36 -13.96
CA ALA A 130 0.50 -30.56 -14.73
C ALA A 130 -0.96 -30.96 -14.51
N HIS A 131 -1.74 -31.03 -15.60
CA HIS A 131 -2.54 -32.19 -16.00
C HIS A 131 -3.16 -31.95 -17.36
#